data_AF-A0A7C6APM9-F1
#
_entry.id   AF-A0A7C6APM9-F1
#
_cell.length_a   1.000
_cell.length_b   1.000
_cell.length_c   1.000
_cell.angle_alpha   90.00
_cell.angle_beta   90.00
_cell.angle_gamma   90.00
#
_symmetry.space_group_name_H-M   'P 1'
#
loop_
_entity.id
_entity.type
_entity.pdbx_description
1 polymer ?
#
loop_
_entity_poly.entity_id
_entity_poly.type
_entity_poly.pdbx_seq_one_letter_code
_entity_poly.pdbx_strand_id
1 'polypeptide(L)'
;MGFFIYRNTPTQAGGSKLEQAEWSLDRIRAEIDRIDEQILRLLERRASLALLAKREKLRQGLPVEDLARERQVIEQAARSCRDPLSPAEARTVFEAIVACCRRVQAADSGMEVPSW
;
A
#
# COMPACT_ATOMS: atom_id res chain seq x y z
N MET A 1 37.61 4.79 -36.54
CA MET A 1 36.91 4.68 -35.24
C MET A 1 35.81 5.72 -35.22
N GLY A 2 34.59 5.33 -35.62
CA GLY A 2 33.57 6.24 -36.13
C GLY A 2 32.83 7.02 -35.05
N PHE A 3 32.93 8.35 -35.11
CA PHE A 3 32.04 9.32 -34.47
C PHE A 3 30.68 9.28 -35.16
N PHE A 4 29.67 8.66 -34.53
CA PHE A 4 28.31 8.62 -35.05
C PHE A 4 27.50 9.81 -34.51
N ILE A 5 27.52 10.88 -35.29
CA ILE A 5 26.46 11.90 -35.49
C ILE A 5 25.14 11.70 -34.70
N TYR A 6 24.86 12.61 -33.76
CA TYR A 6 23.49 13.02 -33.48
C TYR A 6 23.32 14.50 -33.83
N ARG A 7 23.11 14.77 -35.13
CA ARG A 7 22.60 16.08 -35.59
C ARG A 7 21.10 16.08 -35.34
N ASN A 8 20.67 16.73 -34.27
CA ASN A 8 19.26 17.06 -34.09
C ASN A 8 18.90 18.15 -35.12
N THR A 9 18.10 17.80 -36.13
CA THR A 9 17.47 18.78 -37.03
C THR A 9 16.05 19.00 -36.53
N PRO A 10 15.59 20.25 -36.32
CA PRO A 10 14.26 20.50 -35.82
C PRO A 10 13.29 20.40 -37.00
N THR A 11 12.60 19.26 -37.13
CA THR A 11 11.42 19.15 -38.00
C THR A 11 10.19 19.44 -37.16
N GLN A 12 9.65 20.65 -37.30
CA GLN A 12 8.35 21.05 -36.80
C GLN A 12 7.25 20.45 -37.69
N ALA A 13 6.41 19.57 -37.14
CA ALA A 13 5.11 19.23 -37.72
C ALA A 13 4.12 18.75 -36.63
N GLY A 14 3.20 19.65 -36.28
CA GLY A 14 1.84 19.44 -35.75
C GLY A 14 1.48 18.18 -34.93
N GLY A 15 1.27 18.38 -33.63
CA GLY A 15 0.53 17.50 -32.71
C GLY A 15 0.31 18.21 -31.37
N SER A 16 -0.97 18.49 -31.07
CA SER A 16 -1.60 19.19 -29.93
C SER A 16 -0.77 19.97 -28.87
N LYS A 17 -1.16 21.24 -28.65
CA LYS A 17 -0.83 22.04 -27.45
C LYS A 17 -1.53 21.53 -26.16
N LEU A 18 -1.95 20.26 -26.11
CA LEU A 18 -2.72 19.66 -25.01
C LEU A 18 -2.09 18.41 -24.39
N GLU A 19 -0.92 17.94 -24.87
CA GLU A 19 -0.43 16.58 -24.56
C GLU A 19 0.71 16.45 -23.55
N GLN A 20 1.21 17.53 -22.96
CA GLN A 20 2.16 17.42 -21.84
C GLN A 20 1.79 18.42 -20.77
N ALA A 21 0.82 18.07 -19.92
CA ALA A 21 0.76 18.67 -18.61
C ALA A 21 1.97 18.14 -17.83
N GLU A 22 3.09 18.84 -17.96
CA GLU A 22 4.36 18.54 -17.29
C GLU A 22 4.10 18.25 -15.81
N TRP A 23 4.60 17.11 -15.33
CA TRP A 23 4.52 16.79 -13.90
C TRP A 23 5.39 17.78 -13.14
N SER A 24 4.77 18.80 -12.54
CA SER A 24 5.46 19.65 -11.57
C SER A 24 5.64 18.89 -10.25
N LEU A 25 6.66 19.26 -9.49
CA LEU A 25 6.90 18.69 -8.15
C LEU A 25 5.67 18.82 -7.25
N ASP A 26 4.98 19.96 -7.31
CA ASP A 26 3.77 20.21 -6.52
C ASP A 26 2.63 19.28 -6.92
N ARG A 27 2.47 19.00 -8.21
CA ARG A 27 1.46 18.05 -8.70
C ARG A 27 1.78 16.61 -8.30
N ILE A 28 3.06 16.21 -8.35
CA ILE A 28 3.50 14.89 -7.89
C ILE A 28 3.19 14.73 -6.40
N ARG A 29 3.53 15.73 -5.58
CA ARG A 29 3.27 15.72 -4.14
C ARG A 29 1.78 15.62 -3.82
N ALA A 30 0.95 16.41 -4.50
CA ALA A 30 -0.50 16.34 -4.31
C ALA A 30 -1.08 14.95 -4.65
N GLU A 31 -0.53 14.27 -5.64
CA GLU A 31 -0.95 12.89 -5.97
C GLU A 31 -0.46 11.88 -4.92
N ILE A 32 0.77 12.04 -4.40
CA ILE A 32 1.28 11.23 -3.29
C ILE A 32 0.39 11.41 -2.06
N ASP A 33 0.07 12.65 -1.67
CA ASP A 33 -0.78 12.94 -0.52
C ASP A 33 -2.16 12.27 -0.65
N ARG A 34 -2.71 12.26 -1.87
CA ARG A 34 -3.98 11.58 -2.17
C ARG A 34 -3.88 10.06 -1.98
N ILE A 35 -2.80 9.46 -2.47
CA ILE A 35 -2.54 8.02 -2.31
C ILE A 35 -2.34 7.69 -0.83
N ASP A 36 -1.59 8.51 -0.10
CA ASP A 36 -1.33 8.31 1.33
C ASP A 36 -2.63 8.36 2.15
N GLU A 37 -3.55 9.26 1.83
CA GLU A 37 -4.87 9.30 2.45
C GLU A 37 -5.70 8.04 2.15
N GLN A 38 -5.59 7.49 0.93
CA GLN A 38 -6.22 6.21 0.59
C GLN A 38 -5.58 5.03 1.35
N ILE A 39 -4.25 5.00 1.45
CA ILE A 39 -3.53 3.99 2.24
C ILE A 39 -4.01 4.04 3.68
N LEU A 40 -4.09 5.22 4.30
CA LEU A 40 -4.55 5.38 5.68
C LEU A 40 -5.96 4.82 5.88
N ARG A 41 -6.92 5.18 5.03
CA ARG A 41 -8.30 4.64 5.08
C ARG A 41 -8.34 3.11 4.95
N LEU A 42 -7.51 2.54 4.08
CA LEU A 42 -7.43 1.09 3.90
C LEU A 42 -6.84 0.41 5.14
N LEU A 43 -5.85 1.03 5.79
CA LEU A 43 -5.25 0.53 7.02
C LEU A 43 -6.22 0.57 8.20
N GLU A 44 -6.98 1.66 8.35
CA GLU A 44 -8.05 1.79 9.35
C GLU A 44 -9.08 0.67 9.19
N ARG A 45 -9.58 0.49 7.96
CA ARG A 45 -10.53 -0.60 7.65
C ARG A 45 -9.94 -1.98 7.95
N ARG A 46 -8.67 -2.21 7.62
CA ARG A 46 -7.98 -3.47 7.91
C ARG A 46 -7.88 -3.71 9.42
N ALA A 47 -7.61 -2.67 10.21
CA ALA A 47 -7.57 -2.76 11.66
C ALA A 47 -8.95 -3.08 12.25
N SER A 48 -10.02 -2.45 11.75
CA SER A 48 -11.40 -2.79 12.14
C SER A 48 -11.74 -4.25 11.86
N LEU A 49 -11.36 -4.77 10.68
CA LEU A 49 -11.54 -6.19 10.34
C LEU A 49 -10.72 -7.12 11.25
N ALA A 50 -9.51 -6.71 11.66
CA ALA A 50 -8.70 -7.46 12.60
C ALA A 50 -9.37 -7.54 13.99
N LEU A 51 -10.01 -6.46 14.46
CA LEU A 51 -10.80 -6.47 15.70
C LEU A 51 -12.02 -7.39 15.61
N LEU A 52 -12.76 -7.33 14.50
CA LEU A 52 -13.88 -8.25 14.27
C LEU A 52 -13.41 -9.72 14.26
N ALA A 53 -12.29 -10.01 13.60
CA ALA A 53 -11.69 -11.35 13.59
C ALA A 53 -11.28 -11.81 15.00
N LYS A 54 -10.72 -10.91 15.84
CA LYS A 54 -10.41 -11.21 17.25
C LYS A 54 -11.67 -11.64 18.00
N ARG A 55 -12.75 -10.85 17.89
CA ARG A 55 -14.03 -11.13 18.58
C ARG A 55 -14.62 -12.47 18.15
N GLU A 56 -14.58 -12.76 16.86
CA GLU A 56 -15.10 -14.01 16.32
C GLU A 56 -14.27 -15.22 16.78
N LYS A 57 -12.94 -15.09 16.80
CA LYS A 57 -12.06 -16.13 17.36
C LYS A 57 -12.34 -16.39 18.84
N LEU A 58 -12.50 -15.33 19.65
CA LEU A 58 -12.86 -15.45 21.06
C LEU A 58 -14.22 -16.13 21.23
N ARG A 59 -15.23 -15.76 20.43
CA ARG A 59 -16.56 -16.36 20.44
C ARG A 59 -16.52 -17.87 20.12
N GLN A 60 -15.60 -18.29 19.26
CA GLN A 60 -15.39 -19.69 18.88
C GLN A 60 -14.39 -20.45 19.78
N GLY A 61 -13.77 -19.78 20.77
CA GLY A 61 -12.72 -20.38 21.60
C GLY A 61 -11.40 -20.65 20.86
N LEU A 62 -11.17 -19.98 19.73
CA LEU A 62 -9.96 -20.11 18.93
C LEU A 62 -8.83 -19.18 19.42
N PRO A 63 -7.56 -19.55 19.23
CA PRO A 63 -6.43 -18.66 19.49
C PRO A 63 -6.50 -17.37 18.67
N VAL A 64 -6.37 -16.23 19.34
CA VAL A 64 -6.37 -14.90 18.68
C VAL A 64 -5.16 -14.76 17.76
N GLU A 65 -3.97 -15.17 18.23
CA GLU A 65 -2.75 -15.19 17.44
C GLU A 65 -2.77 -16.36 16.43
N ASP A 66 -2.45 -16.04 15.18
CA ASP A 66 -2.36 -17.03 14.09
C ASP A 66 -1.18 -16.68 13.18
N LEU A 67 0.00 -17.14 13.61
CA LEU A 67 1.27 -16.88 12.93
C LEU A 67 1.29 -17.45 11.50
N ALA A 68 0.57 -18.57 11.26
CA ALA A 68 0.48 -19.16 9.94
C ALA A 68 -0.29 -18.23 8.98
N ARG A 69 -1.41 -17.67 9.45
CA ARG A 69 -2.19 -16.70 8.67
C ARG A 69 -1.40 -15.42 8.42
N GLU A 70 -0.69 -14.90 9.40
CA GLU A 70 0.17 -13.71 9.26
C GLU A 70 1.23 -13.92 8.19
N ARG A 71 1.96 -15.04 8.25
CA ARG A 71 2.97 -15.40 7.27
C ARG A 71 2.38 -15.53 5.86
N GLN A 72 1.20 -16.12 5.73
CA GLN A 72 0.50 -16.21 4.45
C GLN A 72 0.16 -14.83 3.86
N VAL A 73 -0.28 -13.86 4.68
CA VAL A 73 -0.55 -12.49 4.22
C VAL A 73 0.71 -11.84 3.65
N ILE A 74 1.83 -11.95 4.38
CA ILE A 74 3.12 -11.35 4.00
C ILE A 74 3.65 -11.98 2.71
N GLU A 75 3.63 -13.31 2.61
CA GLU A 75 4.06 -14.03 1.41
C GLU A 75 3.19 -13.70 0.20
N GLN A 76 1.87 -13.56 0.38
CA GLN A 76 0.96 -13.19 -0.69
C GLN A 76 1.26 -11.79 -1.22
N ALA A 77 1.56 -10.83 -0.35
CA ALA A 77 1.96 -9.49 -0.75
C ALA A 77 3.24 -9.50 -1.58
N ALA A 78 4.26 -10.23 -1.11
CA ALA A 78 5.54 -10.39 -1.82
C ALA A 78 5.38 -11.01 -3.21
N ARG A 79 4.46 -11.97 -3.37
CA ARG A 79 4.18 -12.62 -4.66
C ARG A 79 3.36 -11.76 -5.61
N SER A 80 2.54 -10.86 -5.07
CA SER A 80 1.59 -10.07 -5.86
C SER A 80 2.12 -8.69 -6.25
N CYS A 81 3.19 -8.22 -5.60
CA CYS A 81 3.79 -6.93 -5.93
C CYS A 81 4.41 -6.94 -7.33
N ARG A 82 4.54 -5.74 -7.91
CA ARG A 82 5.10 -5.52 -9.25
C ARG A 82 6.00 -4.29 -9.21
N ASP A 83 6.87 -4.19 -10.20
CA ASP A 83 7.71 -3.01 -10.43
C ASP A 83 6.86 -1.72 -10.40
N PRO A 84 7.29 -0.67 -9.68
CA PRO A 84 8.63 -0.46 -9.09
C PRO A 84 8.84 -1.01 -7.68
N LEU A 85 7.87 -1.71 -7.08
CA LEU A 85 7.97 -2.23 -5.71
C LEU A 85 8.54 -3.66 -5.69
N SER A 86 9.67 -3.85 -5.01
CA SER A 86 10.29 -5.17 -4.88
C SER A 86 9.52 -6.08 -3.91
N PRO A 87 9.62 -7.42 -4.07
CA PRO A 87 9.05 -8.37 -3.11
C PRO A 87 9.55 -8.20 -1.68
N ALA A 88 10.79 -7.73 -1.49
CA ALA A 88 11.36 -7.48 -0.16
C ALA A 88 10.67 -6.28 0.51
N GLU A 89 10.48 -5.17 -0.20
CA GLU A 89 9.78 -3.99 0.31
C GLU A 89 8.32 -4.30 0.62
N ALA A 90 7.65 -5.08 -0.24
CA ALA A 90 6.28 -5.53 0.00
C ALA A 90 6.18 -6.35 1.31
N ARG A 91 7.16 -7.21 1.62
CA ARG A 91 7.21 -7.93 2.90
C ARG A 91 7.31 -6.97 4.07
N THR A 92 8.26 -6.04 4.03
CA THR A 92 8.50 -5.06 5.10
C THR A 92 7.25 -4.24 5.41
N VAL A 93 6.56 -3.75 4.37
CA VAL A 93 5.32 -3.00 4.54
C VAL A 93 4.24 -3.87 5.19
N PHE A 94 4.04 -5.10 4.71
CA PHE A 94 2.99 -5.97 5.24
C PHE A 94 3.29 -6.51 6.64
N GLU A 95 4.54 -6.72 6.99
CA GLU A 95 4.98 -7.02 8.35
C GLU A 95 4.63 -5.88 9.31
N ALA A 96 4.91 -4.63 8.92
CA ALA A 96 4.56 -3.45 9.71
C ALA A 96 3.04 -3.30 9.88
N ILE A 97 2.27 -3.56 8.82
CA ILE A 97 0.80 -3.53 8.86
C ILE A 97 0.25 -4.62 9.79
N VAL A 98 0.76 -5.85 9.72
CA VAL A 98 0.36 -6.95 10.61
C VAL A 98 0.68 -6.59 12.07
N ALA A 99 1.89 -6.10 12.33
CA ALA A 99 2.32 -5.68 13.67
C ALA A 99 1.43 -4.55 14.22
N CYS A 100 1.04 -3.59 13.38
CA CYS A 100 0.10 -2.53 13.77
C CYS A 100 -1.26 -3.10 14.19
N CYS A 101 -1.85 -4.00 13.40
CA CYS A 101 -3.13 -4.61 13.73
C CYS A 101 -3.06 -5.45 15.02
N ARG A 102 -1.96 -6.16 15.27
CA ARG A 102 -1.75 -6.89 16.53
C ARG A 102 -1.77 -5.97 17.74
N ARG A 103 -1.14 -4.78 17.65
CA ARG A 103 -1.17 -3.79 18.73
C ARG A 103 -2.58 -3.26 18.99
N VAL A 104 -3.33 -2.97 17.94
CA VAL A 104 -4.74 -2.55 18.05
C VAL A 104 -5.59 -3.64 18.70
N GLN A 105 -5.42 -4.89 18.27
CA GLN A 105 -6.08 -6.04 18.89
C GLN A 105 -5.68 -6.24 20.36
N ALA A 106 -4.41 -6.02 20.72
CA ALA A 106 -3.95 -6.14 22.10
C ALA A 106 -4.51 -5.03 23.01
N ALA A 107 -4.63 -3.80 22.49
CA ALA A 107 -5.21 -2.67 23.21
C ALA A 107 -6.74 -2.77 23.36
N ASP A 108 -7.42 -3.44 22.43
CA ASP A 108 -8.86 -3.68 22.50
C ASP A 108 -9.21 -4.56 23.71
N SER A 109 -9.66 -3.91 24.78
CA SER A 109 -10.11 -4.58 26.01
C SER A 109 -11.53 -5.17 25.87
N GLY A 110 -12.12 -5.13 24.67
CA GLY A 110 -13.48 -5.61 24.40
C GLY A 110 -14.56 -4.54 24.58
N MET A 111 -14.20 -3.26 24.68
CA MET A 111 -15.14 -2.16 24.86
C MET A 111 -15.43 -1.48 23.50
N GLU A 112 -16.66 -1.67 23.00
CA GLU A 112 -17.38 -1.03 21.86
C GLU A 112 -16.58 -0.56 20.63
N VAL A 113 -16.87 -1.14 19.45
CA VAL A 113 -16.43 -0.55 18.16
C VAL A 113 -17.45 0.51 17.77
N PRO A 114 -17.04 1.74 17.41
CA PRO A 114 -17.94 2.69 16.76
C PRO A 114 -18.50 2.08 15.47
N SER A 115 -19.83 2.07 15.35
CA SER A 115 -20.50 1.85 14.06
C SER A 115 -20.33 3.11 13.23
N TRP A 116 -19.37 3.10 12.31
CA TRP A 116 -19.40 3.98 11.15
C TRP A 116 -19.94 3.22 9.95
#